data_AF-A0A1F2SNM3-F1
#
_entry.id   AF-A0A1F2SNM3-F1
#
_cell.length_a   1.000
_cell.length_b   1.000
_cell.length_c   1.000
_cell.angle_alpha   90.00
_cell.angle_beta   90.00
_cell.angle_gamma   90.00
#
_symmetry.space_group_name_H-M   'P 1'
#
loop_
_entity.id
_entity.type
_entity.pdbx_description
1 polymer ?
#
loop_
_entity_poly.entity_id
_entity_poly.type
_entity_poly.pdbx_seq_one_letter_code
_entity_poly.pdbx_strand_id
1 'polypeptide(L)'
;MAPKEVAAKNAARTTQPFVPLIAAWLVPGGGHLYQRRWGRGALLCGSVSALFLAGLTMQGRFFEPASSNMVEMLGFLGNFCSGLLFLGAKQMGYNAVASASPIADFGTKFLLVAGLLNVLCILDAYDIAMGKKD
;
A
#
# COMPACT_ATOMS: atom_id res chain seq x y z
N MET A 1 35.73 -28.87 12.52
CA MET A 1 34.43 -28.50 11.91
C MET A 1 34.39 -26.98 11.88
N ALA A 2 34.55 -26.37 10.71
CA ALA A 2 35.08 -25.00 10.59
C ALA A 2 33.99 -23.92 10.71
N PRO A 3 34.24 -22.80 11.43
CA PRO A 3 33.31 -21.68 11.61
C PRO A 3 32.91 -20.95 10.30
N LYS A 4 33.46 -21.35 9.15
CA LYS A 4 33.16 -20.79 7.82
C LYS A 4 31.81 -21.26 7.26
N GLU A 5 31.32 -22.45 7.62
CA GLU A 5 30.00 -22.93 7.15
C GLU A 5 28.83 -22.20 7.81
N VAL A 6 28.98 -21.81 9.08
CA VAL A 6 27.96 -21.02 9.80
C VAL A 6 27.90 -19.58 9.25
N ALA A 7 29.05 -19.01 8.89
CA ALA A 7 29.13 -17.68 8.27
C ALA A 7 28.51 -17.66 6.86
N ALA A 8 28.73 -18.69 6.05
CA ALA A 8 28.14 -18.81 4.71
C ALA A 8 26.61 -18.97 4.75
N LYS A 9 26.08 -19.67 5.76
CA LYS A 9 24.63 -19.85 5.96
C LYS A 9 23.93 -18.56 6.43
N ASN A 10 24.65 -17.70 7.15
CA ASN A 10 24.19 -16.38 7.57
C ASN A 10 24.30 -15.33 6.44
N ALA A 11 25.30 -15.45 5.57
CA ALA A 11 25.43 -14.61 4.37
C ALA A 11 24.35 -14.91 3.31
N ALA A 12 23.69 -16.06 3.37
CA ALA A 12 22.54 -16.39 2.53
C ALA A 12 21.20 -15.90 3.09
N ARG A 13 21.16 -15.36 4.32
CA ARG A 13 19.96 -14.75 4.94
C ARG A 13 19.86 -13.24 4.75
N THR A 14 20.73 -12.62 3.96
CA THR A 14 20.52 -11.28 3.40
C THR A 14 19.59 -11.38 2.20
N THR A 15 18.38 -11.90 2.43
CA THR A 15 17.31 -11.89 1.42
C THR A 15 16.80 -10.45 1.31
N GLN A 16 17.52 -9.67 0.52
CA GLN A 16 17.16 -8.37 -0.08
C GLN A 16 15.75 -7.89 0.32
N PRO A 17 15.60 -7.14 1.43
CA PRO A 17 14.29 -6.72 1.96
C PRO A 17 13.51 -5.79 1.02
N PHE A 18 14.14 -5.34 -0.07
CA PHE A 18 13.54 -4.50 -1.11
C PHE A 18 12.49 -5.23 -1.96
N VAL A 19 12.68 -6.52 -2.26
CA VAL A 19 11.75 -7.28 -3.11
C VAL A 19 10.35 -7.42 -2.49
N PRO A 20 10.20 -7.85 -1.21
CA PRO A 20 8.89 -7.89 -0.57
C PRO A 20 8.30 -6.49 -0.34
N LEU A 21 9.13 -5.45 -0.15
CA LEU A 21 8.67 -4.07 0.00
C LEU A 21 7.99 -3.55 -1.28
N ILE A 22 8.66 -3.75 -2.43
CA ILE A 22 8.15 -3.33 -3.74
C ILE A 22 6.91 -4.16 -4.11
N ALA A 23 6.91 -5.46 -3.80
CA ALA A 23 5.75 -6.32 -4.02
C ALA A 23 4.55 -5.93 -3.12
N ALA A 24 4.79 -5.53 -1.87
CA ALA A 24 3.76 -5.02 -0.96
C ALA A 24 3.27 -3.62 -1.33
N TRP A 25 4.14 -2.80 -1.93
CA TRP A 25 3.76 -1.47 -2.41
C TRP A 25 2.95 -1.54 -3.71
N LEU A 26 3.34 -2.41 -4.65
CA LEU A 26 2.59 -2.63 -5.88
C LEU A 26 1.24 -3.25 -5.56
N VAL A 27 1.20 -4.44 -4.96
CA VAL A 27 -0.06 -5.13 -4.65
C VAL A 27 -0.34 -4.95 -3.16
N PRO A 28 -1.48 -4.37 -2.76
CA PRO A 28 -1.89 -4.38 -1.36
C PRO A 28 -1.85 -5.82 -0.82
N GLY A 29 -1.00 -6.10 0.16
CA GLY A 29 -0.81 -7.47 0.69
C GLY A 29 0.12 -8.40 -0.10
N GLY A 30 0.80 -7.93 -1.15
CA GLY A 30 1.74 -8.71 -1.97
C GLY A 30 2.97 -9.22 -1.19
N GLY A 31 3.42 -8.47 -0.18
CA GLY A 31 4.51 -8.91 0.71
C GLY A 31 4.18 -10.16 1.53
N HIS A 32 2.91 -10.32 1.93
CA HIS A 32 2.46 -11.50 2.70
C HIS A 32 2.23 -12.73 1.82
N LEU A 33 1.84 -12.53 0.56
CA LEU A 33 1.79 -13.57 -0.47
C LEU A 33 3.19 -14.17 -0.69
N TYR A 34 4.23 -13.32 -0.72
CA TYR A 34 5.62 -13.76 -0.85
C TYR A 34 6.13 -14.50 0.41
N GLN A 35 5.69 -14.10 1.60
CA GLN A 35 6.04 -14.76 2.87
C GLN A 35 5.19 -16.01 3.21
N ARG A 36 4.38 -16.53 2.26
CA ARG A 36 3.49 -17.70 2.44
C ARG A 36 2.47 -17.60 3.59
N ARG A 37 2.19 -16.39 4.10
CA ARG A 37 1.17 -16.15 5.13
C ARG A 37 -0.12 -15.60 4.50
N TRP A 38 -0.79 -16.48 3.75
CA TRP A 38 -1.96 -16.19 2.93
C TRP A 38 -3.13 -15.54 3.69
N GLY A 39 -3.38 -15.95 4.94
CA GLY A 39 -4.49 -15.43 5.72
C GLY A 39 -4.39 -13.93 6.02
N ARG A 40 -3.24 -13.48 6.55
CA ARG A 40 -3.02 -12.05 6.87
C ARG A 40 -2.96 -11.19 5.61
N GLY A 41 -2.27 -11.67 4.58
CA GLY A 41 -2.18 -10.98 3.29
C GLY A 41 -3.55 -10.78 2.63
N ALA A 42 -4.39 -11.81 2.60
CA ALA A 42 -5.73 -11.74 2.02
C ALA A 42 -6.66 -10.78 2.77
N LEU A 43 -6.59 -10.78 4.10
CA LEU A 43 -7.44 -9.91 4.94
C LEU A 43 -7.08 -8.44 4.77
N LEU A 44 -5.77 -8.13 4.69
CA LEU A 44 -5.27 -6.78 4.43
C LEU A 44 -5.55 -6.32 3.00
N CYS A 45 -5.27 -7.18 2.01
CA CYS A 45 -5.56 -6.93 0.61
C CYS A 45 -7.05 -6.66 0.40
N GLY A 46 -7.92 -7.50 0.99
CA GLY A 46 -9.37 -7.37 0.94
C GLY A 46 -9.85 -6.06 1.59
N SER A 47 -9.34 -5.72 2.77
CA SER A 47 -9.73 -4.50 3.48
C SER A 47 -9.34 -3.23 2.73
N VAL A 48 -8.09 -3.15 2.25
CA VAL A 48 -7.59 -2.01 1.47
C VAL A 48 -8.37 -1.87 0.16
N SER A 49 -8.58 -2.97 -0.55
CA SER A 49 -9.33 -2.97 -1.81
C SER A 49 -10.79 -2.58 -1.60
N ALA A 50 -11.43 -3.07 -0.54
CA ALA A 50 -12.82 -2.71 -0.21
C ALA A 50 -12.97 -1.21 0.09
N LEU A 51 -12.06 -0.63 0.89
CA LEU A 51 -12.07 0.81 1.18
C LEU A 51 -11.80 1.64 -0.06
N PHE A 52 -10.87 1.20 -0.91
CA PHE A 52 -10.56 1.89 -2.16
C PHE A 52 -11.73 1.87 -3.13
N LEU A 53 -12.34 0.69 -3.35
CA LEU A 53 -13.52 0.53 -4.19
C LEU A 53 -14.71 1.33 -3.66
N ALA A 54 -14.94 1.34 -2.35
CA ALA A 54 -15.95 2.19 -1.73
C ALA A 54 -15.67 3.68 -1.99
N GLY A 55 -14.40 4.10 -1.89
CA GLY A 55 -13.98 5.45 -2.24
C GLY A 55 -14.29 5.83 -3.70
N LEU A 56 -14.08 4.91 -4.63
CA LEU A 56 -14.38 5.10 -6.05
C LEU A 56 -15.88 5.15 -6.34
N THR A 57 -16.68 4.26 -5.75
CA THR A 57 -18.15 4.25 -5.97
C THR A 57 -18.81 5.50 -5.39
N MET A 58 -18.24 6.05 -4.31
CA MET A 58 -18.67 7.32 -3.71
C MET A 58 -18.16 8.55 -4.47
N GLN A 59 -17.50 8.39 -5.63
CA GLN A 59 -16.95 9.49 -6.43
C GLN A 59 -15.93 10.35 -5.67
N GLY A 60 -15.11 9.72 -4.83
CA GLY A 60 -14.01 10.40 -4.17
C GLY A 60 -13.00 10.97 -5.17
N ARG A 61 -12.57 12.22 -4.98
CA ARG A 61 -11.60 12.86 -5.88
C ARG A 61 -10.18 12.38 -5.57
N PHE A 62 -9.35 12.35 -6.60
CA PHE A 62 -7.91 12.28 -6.37
C PHE A 62 -7.34 13.69 -6.19
N PHE A 63 -6.41 13.83 -5.26
CA PHE A 63 -5.59 15.02 -5.13
C PHE A 63 -4.57 15.08 -6.26
N GLU A 64 -4.29 16.29 -6.73
CA GLU A 64 -3.26 16.55 -7.74
C GLU A 64 -1.97 17.01 -7.06
N PRO A 65 -0.80 16.78 -7.70
CA PRO A 65 0.46 17.31 -7.22
C PRO A 65 0.52 18.83 -7.47
N ALA A 66 -0.17 19.60 -6.62
CA ALA A 66 -0.13 21.05 -6.64
C ALA A 66 0.95 21.56 -5.66
N SER A 67 1.98 22.20 -6.18
CA SER A 67 3.13 22.68 -5.39
C SER A 67 2.78 23.83 -4.43
N SER A 68 1.68 24.54 -4.65
CA SER A 68 1.26 25.68 -3.83
C SER A 68 0.51 25.28 -2.56
N ASN A 69 -0.10 24.09 -2.53
CA ASN A 69 -0.97 23.65 -1.45
C ASN A 69 -0.41 22.40 -0.78
N MET A 70 0.20 22.56 0.40
CA MET A 70 0.81 21.43 1.12
C MET A 70 -0.20 20.31 1.44
N VAL A 71 -1.46 20.66 1.72
CA VAL A 71 -2.53 19.68 1.97
C VAL A 71 -2.83 18.84 0.72
N GLU A 72 -2.81 19.44 -0.47
CA GLU A 72 -3.04 18.71 -1.71
C GLU A 72 -1.87 17.79 -2.04
N MET A 73 -0.63 18.25 -1.78
CA MET A 73 0.55 17.39 -1.94
C MET A 73 0.53 16.20 -0.98
N LEU A 74 0.12 16.40 0.27
CA LEU A 74 -0.05 15.30 1.24
C LEU A 74 -1.19 14.36 0.84
N GLY A 75 -2.30 14.89 0.35
CA GLY A 75 -3.40 14.08 -0.17
C GLY A 75 -3.01 13.28 -1.41
N PHE A 76 -2.20 13.87 -2.29
CA PHE A 76 -1.64 13.19 -3.45
C PHE A 76 -0.73 12.05 -3.00
N LEU A 77 0.14 12.29 -2.02
CA LEU A 77 1.00 11.27 -1.45
C LEU A 77 0.17 10.12 -0.83
N GLY A 78 -0.92 10.44 -0.13
CA GLY A 78 -1.85 9.45 0.39
C GLY A 78 -2.46 8.57 -0.72
N ASN A 79 -2.94 9.18 -1.80
CA ASN A 79 -3.46 8.42 -2.95
C ASN A 79 -2.37 7.59 -3.63
N PHE A 80 -1.16 8.16 -3.79
CA PHE A 80 -0.02 7.47 -4.38
C PHE A 80 0.42 6.25 -3.55
N CYS A 81 0.31 6.32 -2.23
CA CYS A 81 0.57 5.19 -1.34
C CYS A 81 -0.40 4.02 -1.55
N SER A 82 -1.57 4.22 -2.17
CA SER A 82 -2.48 3.13 -2.54
C SER A 82 -1.92 2.22 -3.66
N GLY A 83 -0.78 2.59 -4.27
CA GLY A 83 -0.01 1.71 -5.14
C GLY A 83 -0.71 1.39 -6.45
N LEU A 84 -0.82 0.10 -6.81
CA LEU A 84 -1.51 -0.33 -8.04
C LEU A 84 -2.96 0.10 -8.11
N LEU A 85 -3.66 0.24 -6.98
CA LEU A 85 -5.06 0.64 -6.98
C LEU A 85 -5.22 2.05 -7.57
N PHE A 86 -4.35 2.99 -7.15
CA PHE A 86 -4.31 4.33 -7.68
C PHE A 86 -3.91 4.36 -9.17
N LEU A 87 -2.86 3.63 -9.54
CA LEU A 87 -2.40 3.54 -10.93
C LEU A 87 -3.46 2.91 -11.85
N GLY A 88 -4.14 1.87 -11.38
CA GLY A 88 -5.24 1.20 -12.09
C GLY A 88 -6.43 2.12 -12.30
N ALA A 89 -6.86 2.82 -11.25
CA ALA A 89 -7.95 3.81 -11.36
C ALA A 89 -7.60 4.95 -12.33
N LYS A 90 -6.36 5.48 -12.28
CA LYS A 90 -5.87 6.48 -13.23
C LYS A 90 -5.86 5.97 -14.66
N GLN A 91 -5.38 4.74 -14.91
CA GLN A 91 -5.37 4.14 -16.25
C GLN A 91 -6.79 3.89 -16.79
N MET A 92 -7.74 3.57 -15.93
CA MET A 92 -9.16 3.46 -16.28
C MET A 92 -9.83 4.82 -16.55
N GLY A 93 -9.09 5.93 -16.44
CA GLY A 93 -9.61 7.27 -16.70
C GLY A 93 -10.45 7.85 -15.57
N TYR A 94 -10.34 7.30 -14.34
CA TYR A 94 -11.08 7.83 -13.20
C TYR A 94 -10.60 9.25 -12.86
N ASN A 95 -11.50 10.21 -13.04
CA ASN A 95 -11.25 11.62 -12.78
C ASN A 95 -12.49 12.26 -12.12
N ALA A 96 -12.69 11.95 -10.84
CA ALA A 96 -13.73 12.57 -10.05
C ALA A 96 -13.34 14.01 -9.68
N VAL A 97 -14.22 14.95 -10.02
CA VAL A 97 -14.04 16.38 -9.74
C VAL A 97 -14.52 16.69 -8.32
N ALA A 98 -13.90 17.68 -7.67
CA ALA A 98 -14.38 18.18 -6.39
C ALA A 98 -15.86 18.54 -6.47
N SER A 99 -16.65 17.88 -5.62
CA SER A 99 -18.11 17.96 -5.63
C SER A 99 -18.57 18.37 -4.23
N ALA A 100 -19.56 19.26 -4.11
CA ALA A 100 -20.12 19.69 -2.83
C ALA A 100 -20.98 18.62 -2.13
N SER A 101 -20.93 17.37 -2.61
CA SER A 101 -21.69 16.25 -2.07
C SER A 101 -20.96 15.68 -0.84
N PRO A 102 -21.63 15.54 0.31
CA PRO A 102 -21.04 14.90 1.49
C PRO A 102 -20.52 13.49 1.19
N ILE A 103 -21.19 12.77 0.28
CA ILE A 103 -20.80 11.41 -0.13
C ILE A 103 -19.43 11.43 -0.82
N ALA A 104 -19.18 12.39 -1.70
CA ALA A 104 -17.89 12.53 -2.40
C ALA A 104 -16.75 12.92 -1.45
N ASP A 105 -17.04 13.73 -0.43
CA ASP A 105 -16.06 14.07 0.61
C ASP A 105 -15.68 12.86 1.46
N PHE A 106 -16.65 11.99 1.79
CA PHE A 106 -16.36 10.72 2.45
C PHE A 106 -15.60 9.76 1.53
N GLY A 107 -15.97 9.68 0.24
CA GLY A 107 -15.26 8.88 -0.75
C GLY A 107 -13.77 9.24 -0.84
N THR A 108 -13.48 10.55 -0.86
CA THR A 108 -12.10 11.06 -0.88
C THR A 108 -11.32 10.63 0.37
N LYS A 109 -11.96 10.66 1.55
CA LYS A 109 -11.34 10.20 2.80
C LYS A 109 -11.10 8.69 2.78
N PHE A 110 -12.03 7.90 2.25
CA PHE A 110 -11.83 6.45 2.09
C PHE A 110 -10.64 6.12 1.20
N LEU A 111 -10.44 6.84 0.10
CA LEU A 111 -9.28 6.68 -0.78
C LEU A 111 -7.96 6.98 -0.02
N LEU A 112 -7.93 8.06 0.77
CA LEU A 112 -6.76 8.38 1.60
C LEU A 112 -6.49 7.31 2.66
N VAL A 113 -7.53 6.84 3.37
CA VAL A 113 -7.40 5.79 4.39
C VAL A 113 -6.91 4.49 3.76
N ALA A 114 -7.38 4.13 2.56
CA ALA A 114 -6.88 2.97 1.82
C ALA A 114 -5.38 3.10 1.51
N GLY A 115 -4.92 4.28 1.09
CA GLY A 115 -3.50 4.57 0.89
C GLY A 115 -2.66 4.45 2.16
N LEU A 116 -3.12 5.03 3.27
CA LEU A 116 -2.45 4.95 4.56
C LEU A 116 -2.38 3.50 5.10
N LEU A 117 -3.46 2.73 4.95
CA LEU A 117 -3.48 1.32 5.31
C LEU A 117 -2.49 0.52 4.48
N ASN A 118 -2.32 0.84 3.19
CA ASN A 118 -1.32 0.18 2.36
C ASN A 118 0.10 0.44 2.90
N VAL A 119 0.40 1.65 3.38
CA VAL A 119 1.68 1.96 4.06
C VAL A 119 1.87 1.10 5.32
N LEU A 120 0.83 0.97 6.14
CA LEU A 120 0.88 0.11 7.33
C LEU A 120 1.14 -1.36 6.96
N CYS A 121 0.55 -1.84 5.86
CA CYS A 121 0.81 -3.18 5.35
C CYS A 121 2.27 -3.37 4.92
N ILE A 122 2.86 -2.34 4.29
CA ILE A 122 4.28 -2.35 3.89
C ILE A 122 5.17 -2.40 5.13
N LEU A 123 4.86 -1.60 6.16
CA LEU A 123 5.59 -1.61 7.43
C LEU A 123 5.47 -2.95 8.17
N ASP A 124 4.28 -3.56 8.18
CA ASP A 124 4.10 -4.88 8.79
C ASP A 124 4.87 -5.97 8.03
N ALA A 125 4.84 -5.95 6.69
CA ALA A 125 5.64 -6.86 5.87
C ALA A 125 7.16 -6.68 6.10
N TYR A 126 7.61 -5.44 6.33
CA TYR A 126 8.99 -5.12 6.69
C TYR A 126 9.37 -5.64 8.07
N ASP A 127 8.52 -5.47 9.07
CA ASP A 127 8.72 -6.00 10.43
C ASP A 127 8.88 -7.54 10.42
N ILE A 128 8.05 -8.23 9.63
CA ILE A 128 8.14 -9.69 9.46
C ILE A 128 9.43 -10.07 8.73
N ALA A 129 9.81 -9.33 7.68
CA ALA A 129 11.05 -9.59 6.94
C ALA A 129 12.30 -9.43 7.82
N MET A 130 12.26 -8.51 8.79
CA MET A 130 13.33 -8.28 9.77
C MET A 130 13.31 -9.28 10.93
N GLY A 131 12.38 -10.23 10.97
CA GLY A 131 12.26 -11.24 12.02
C GLY A 131 11.82 -10.68 13.37
N LYS A 132 11.22 -9.48 13.39
CA LYS A 132 10.68 -8.86 14.61
C LYS A 132 9.29 -9.40 14.99
N LYS A 133 8.58 -10.02 14.05
CA LYS A 133 7.26 -10.62 14.25
C LYS A 133 7.12 -11.91 13.44
N ASP A 134 6.40 -12.88 13.99
CA ASP A 134 5.94 -14.08 13.30
C ASP A 134 4.68 -13.79 12.50
#